data_AF-A0AAV8XNU2-F1
#
_entry.id   AF-A0AAV8XNU2-F1
#
_cell.length_a   1.000
_cell.length_b   1.000
_cell.length_c   1.000
_cell.angle_alpha   90.00
_cell.angle_beta   90.00
_cell.angle_gamma   90.00
#
_symmetry.space_group_name_H-M   'P 1'
#
loop_
_entity.id
_entity.type
_entity.pdbx_description
1 polymer ?
#
loop_
_entity_poly.entity_id
_entity_poly.type
_entity_poly.pdbx_seq_one_letter_code
_entity_poly.pdbx_strand_id
1 'polypeptide(L)'
;MALSMDKMWKEFILVCAVLDAVFGASLFHCHEGSTCHLETTSFEFLSKFTQKQYRTIVSLTMSNASINKVDPKLKYLKNLQYLDLSHNNVQISSIPSLTNLKILRLNGNNLKFINLTALPQNIETLDISHNLLGQIPRDWRSLKSLKTLHLFKNPVDCDCNNVLNYERLIKSGIVVPESITCHSPKKICWKRHRCC
;
A
#
# COMPACT_ATOMS: atom_id res chain seq x y z
N MET A 1 -33.40 -22.24 -36.00
CA MET A 1 -32.73 -21.24 -35.14
C MET A 1 -32.69 -21.80 -33.74
N ALA A 2 -31.49 -22.09 -33.24
CA ALA A 2 -31.09 -22.46 -31.86
C ALA A 2 -30.00 -23.55 -31.90
N LEU A 3 -28.86 -23.22 -32.49
CA LEU A 3 -27.61 -23.97 -32.34
C LEU A 3 -26.50 -22.93 -32.21
N SER A 4 -25.59 -23.14 -31.25
CA SER A 4 -24.36 -22.36 -31.00
C SER A 4 -24.45 -21.17 -30.04
N MET A 5 -24.55 -21.47 -28.74
CA MET A 5 -23.95 -20.62 -27.69
C MET A 5 -23.15 -21.47 -26.70
N ASP A 6 -23.63 -22.68 -26.40
CA ASP A 6 -22.97 -23.58 -25.45
C ASP A 6 -21.70 -24.28 -26.03
N LYS A 7 -21.61 -24.41 -27.36
CA LYS A 7 -20.41 -24.96 -28.04
C LYS A 7 -19.28 -23.93 -28.15
N MET A 8 -19.62 -22.65 -28.32
CA MET A 8 -18.65 -21.54 -28.40
C MET A 8 -17.93 -21.33 -27.06
N TRP A 9 -18.63 -21.44 -25.93
CA TRP A 9 -18.03 -21.25 -24.61
C TRP A 9 -17.08 -22.37 -24.21
N LYS A 10 -17.40 -23.63 -24.59
CA LYS A 10 -16.54 -24.78 -24.30
C LYS A 10 -15.24 -24.76 -25.10
N GLU A 11 -15.27 -24.31 -26.36
CA GLU A 11 -14.04 -24.13 -27.14
C GLU A 11 -13.24 -22.89 -26.71
N PHE A 12 -13.90 -21.82 -26.23
CA PHE A 12 -13.21 -20.66 -25.66
C PHE A 12 -12.46 -21.01 -24.37
N ILE A 13 -13.05 -21.83 -23.49
CA ILE A 13 -12.40 -22.31 -22.27
C ILE A 13 -11.23 -23.24 -22.59
N LEU A 14 -11.37 -24.12 -23.59
CA LEU A 14 -10.30 -25.05 -23.98
C LEU A 14 -9.10 -24.34 -24.64
N VAL A 15 -9.36 -23.28 -25.42
CA VAL A 15 -8.29 -22.47 -26.04
C VAL A 15 -7.55 -21.64 -24.98
N CYS A 16 -8.23 -21.18 -23.92
CA CYS A 16 -7.58 -20.56 -22.76
C CYS A 16 -6.66 -21.55 -22.02
N ALA A 17 -7.14 -22.77 -21.76
CA ALA A 17 -6.40 -23.79 -21.01
C ALA A 17 -5.07 -24.23 -21.69
N VAL A 18 -4.97 -24.13 -23.02
CA VAL A 18 -3.76 -24.48 -23.77
C VAL A 18 -2.77 -23.32 -23.85
N LEU A 19 -3.22 -22.07 -23.69
CA LEU A 19 -2.35 -20.88 -23.62
C LEU A 19 -1.81 -20.60 -22.21
N ASP A 20 -2.45 -21.16 -21.18
CA ASP A 20 -2.04 -21.06 -19.77
C ASP A 20 -0.64 -21.66 -19.50
N ALA A 21 -0.16 -22.55 -20.37
CA ALA A 21 1.16 -23.19 -20.24
C ALA A 21 2.34 -22.39 -20.85
N VAL A 22 2.07 -21.34 -21.63
CA VAL A 22 3.13 -20.55 -22.33
C VAL A 22 3.17 -19.10 -21.85
N PHE A 23 2.05 -18.55 -21.39
CA PHE A 23 1.99 -17.18 -20.88
C PHE A 23 1.52 -17.18 -19.44
N GLY A 24 2.47 -17.21 -18.50
CA GLY A 24 2.22 -17.04 -17.06
C GLY A 24 1.70 -15.63 -16.71
N ALA A 25 0.50 -15.32 -17.16
CA ALA A 25 -0.19 -14.07 -16.94
C ALA A 25 -1.68 -14.38 -16.88
N SER A 26 -2.24 -14.36 -15.67
CA SER A 26 -3.67 -14.17 -15.45
C SER A 26 -4.18 -13.14 -16.47
N LEU A 27 -5.16 -13.54 -17.28
CA LEU A 27 -5.63 -12.82 -18.46
C LEU A 27 -5.95 -11.34 -18.14
N PHE A 28 -5.02 -10.42 -18.40
CA PHE A 28 -5.15 -9.00 -18.07
C PHE A 28 -6.06 -8.29 -19.08
N HIS A 29 -7.36 -8.23 -18.81
CA HIS A 29 -8.30 -7.41 -19.60
C HIS A 29 -8.64 -6.11 -18.86
N CYS A 30 -7.79 -5.08 -18.97
CA CYS A 30 -8.21 -3.70 -18.67
C CYS A 30 -8.89 -3.12 -19.94
N HIS A 31 -10.22 -3.15 -20.00
CA HIS A 31 -10.95 -2.57 -21.14
C HIS A 31 -10.80 -1.04 -21.19
N GLU A 32 -10.77 -0.45 -22.38
CA GLU A 32 -10.72 1.01 -22.53
C GLU A 32 -11.98 1.64 -21.92
N GLY A 33 -11.81 2.66 -21.07
CA GLY A 33 -12.91 3.35 -20.38
C GLY A 33 -13.41 2.67 -19.09
N SER A 34 -12.84 1.53 -18.70
CA SER A 34 -13.17 0.85 -17.44
C SER A 34 -12.07 1.06 -16.38
N THR A 35 -12.44 1.15 -15.10
CA THR A 35 -11.48 1.17 -14.00
C THR A 35 -10.84 -0.19 -13.83
N CYS A 36 -9.50 -0.25 -13.92
CA CYS A 36 -8.77 -1.51 -13.80
C CYS A 36 -8.20 -1.71 -12.40
N HIS A 37 -8.48 -2.88 -11.84
CA HIS A 37 -7.91 -3.38 -10.59
C HIS A 37 -6.95 -4.51 -10.95
N LEU A 38 -5.68 -4.35 -10.59
CA LEU A 38 -4.62 -5.30 -10.91
C LEU A 38 -4.09 -5.96 -9.65
N GLU A 39 -3.92 -7.28 -9.70
CA GLU A 39 -3.20 -8.06 -8.73
C GLU A 39 -2.08 -8.81 -9.44
N THR A 40 -0.85 -8.72 -8.92
CA THR A 40 0.35 -9.27 -9.58
C THR A 40 1.49 -9.40 -8.58
N THR A 41 2.45 -10.28 -8.86
CA THR A 41 3.62 -10.53 -8.01
C THR A 41 4.89 -9.85 -8.51
N SER A 42 4.85 -9.15 -9.65
CA SER A 42 6.04 -8.51 -10.23
C SER A 42 5.67 -7.28 -11.05
N PHE A 43 6.57 -6.28 -11.11
CA PHE A 43 6.40 -5.08 -11.94
C PHE A 43 6.64 -5.34 -13.44
N GLU A 44 7.03 -6.55 -13.85
CA GLU A 44 7.22 -6.92 -15.26
C GLU A 44 6.01 -6.60 -16.13
N PHE A 45 4.79 -6.65 -15.56
CA PHE A 45 3.57 -6.26 -16.27
C PHE A 45 3.65 -4.84 -16.83
N LEU A 46 4.38 -3.91 -16.17
CA LEU A 46 4.51 -2.54 -16.62
C LEU A 46 5.20 -2.44 -17.98
N SER A 47 6.03 -3.42 -18.34
CA SER A 47 6.64 -3.48 -19.68
C SER A 47 5.65 -3.85 -20.79
N LYS A 48 4.53 -4.48 -20.43
CA LYS A 48 3.50 -4.96 -21.36
C LYS A 48 2.43 -3.91 -21.67
N PHE A 49 2.38 -2.82 -20.91
CA PHE A 49 1.38 -1.76 -21.08
C PHE A 49 1.90 -0.59 -21.91
N THR A 50 1.02 -0.09 -22.78
CA THR A 50 1.20 1.21 -23.46
C THR A 50 0.90 2.38 -22.51
N GLN A 51 1.32 3.58 -22.88
CA GLN A 51 1.08 4.79 -22.08
C GLN A 51 -0.41 5.09 -21.87
N LYS A 52 -1.27 4.70 -22.81
CA LYS A 52 -2.73 4.86 -22.70
C LYS A 52 -3.31 3.90 -21.64
N GLN A 53 -2.82 2.66 -21.60
CA GLN A 53 -3.28 1.65 -20.64
C GLN A 53 -2.85 1.95 -19.19
N TYR A 54 -1.72 2.63 -18.96
CA TYR A 54 -1.36 3.08 -17.60
C TYR A 54 -2.43 3.96 -16.95
N ARG A 55 -3.24 4.67 -17.75
CA ARG A 55 -4.29 5.56 -17.25
C ARG A 55 -5.57 4.83 -16.84
N THR A 56 -5.74 3.56 -17.20
CA THR A 56 -6.94 2.79 -16.80
C THR A 56 -6.77 2.14 -15.43
N ILE A 57 -5.53 2.02 -14.94
CA ILE A 57 -5.23 1.37 -13.67
C ILE A 57 -5.53 2.32 -12.51
N VAL A 58 -6.48 1.93 -11.67
CA VAL A 58 -6.92 2.67 -10.48
C VAL A 58 -6.49 1.96 -9.19
N SER A 59 -6.31 0.65 -9.24
CA SER A 59 -5.89 -0.15 -8.10
C SER A 59 -4.79 -1.13 -8.51
N LEU A 60 -3.75 -1.24 -7.69
CA LEU A 60 -2.66 -2.19 -7.85
C LEU A 60 -2.35 -2.86 -6.51
N THR A 61 -2.39 -4.19 -6.51
CA THR A 61 -2.04 -5.04 -5.36
C THR A 61 -0.87 -5.93 -5.74
N MET A 62 0.18 -5.89 -4.91
CA MET A 62 1.36 -6.74 -5.04
C MET A 62 1.82 -7.20 -3.65
N SER A 63 0.95 -7.89 -2.93
CA SER A 63 1.25 -8.40 -1.60
C SER A 63 2.08 -9.68 -1.67
N ASN A 64 2.98 -9.89 -0.69
CA ASN A 64 3.80 -11.11 -0.58
C ASN A 64 4.58 -11.46 -1.87
N ALA A 65 5.14 -10.43 -2.50
CA ALA A 65 5.77 -10.49 -3.82
C ALA A 65 7.30 -10.36 -3.76
N SER A 66 7.89 -10.40 -2.55
CA SER A 66 9.33 -10.20 -2.31
C SER A 66 9.90 -8.90 -2.90
N ILE A 67 9.07 -7.86 -2.99
CA ILE A 67 9.46 -6.57 -3.59
C ILE A 67 10.39 -5.82 -2.63
N ASN A 68 11.58 -5.48 -3.09
CA ASN A 68 12.52 -4.62 -2.36
C ASN A 68 12.58 -3.19 -2.92
N LYS A 69 12.41 -3.05 -4.23
CA LYS A 69 12.48 -1.79 -4.98
C LYS A 69 11.27 -1.66 -5.88
N VAL A 70 10.57 -0.54 -5.74
CA VAL A 70 9.45 -0.19 -6.63
C VAL A 70 10.00 0.24 -7.99
N ASP A 71 9.40 -0.25 -9.08
CA ASP A 71 9.77 0.15 -10.44
C ASP A 71 9.44 1.64 -10.66
N PRO A 72 10.40 2.48 -11.08
CA PRO A 72 10.17 3.90 -11.36
C PRO A 72 9.05 4.17 -12.38
N LYS A 73 8.72 3.20 -13.26
CA LYS A 73 7.61 3.27 -14.20
C LYS A 73 6.25 3.35 -13.52
N LEU A 74 6.15 3.00 -12.23
CA LEU A 74 4.92 3.19 -11.45
C LEU A 74 4.44 4.65 -11.46
N LYS A 75 5.35 5.62 -11.66
CA LYS A 75 5.02 7.05 -11.83
C LYS A 75 4.07 7.35 -13.00
N TYR A 76 3.92 6.43 -13.95
CA TYR A 76 3.04 6.59 -15.10
C TYR A 76 1.59 6.21 -14.81
N LEU A 77 1.30 5.53 -13.69
CA LEU A 77 -0.06 5.20 -13.26
C LEU A 77 -0.75 6.43 -12.65
N LYS A 78 -1.07 7.41 -13.50
CA LYS A 78 -1.58 8.72 -13.07
C LYS A 78 -2.94 8.67 -12.37
N ASN A 79 -3.73 7.62 -12.61
CA ASN A 79 -5.06 7.46 -12.01
C ASN A 79 -5.08 6.46 -10.84
N LEU A 80 -3.91 5.98 -10.39
CA LEU A 80 -3.82 5.05 -9.29
C LEU A 80 -4.31 5.72 -7.99
N GLN A 81 -5.33 5.12 -7.39
CA GLN A 81 -5.95 5.55 -6.13
C GLN A 81 -5.65 4.57 -4.98
N TYR A 82 -5.46 3.29 -5.29
CA TYR A 82 -5.14 2.25 -4.31
C TYR A 82 -3.83 1.55 -4.69
N LEU A 83 -2.90 1.48 -3.74
CA LEU A 83 -1.64 0.74 -3.88
C LEU A 83 -1.42 -0.11 -2.64
N ASP A 84 -1.31 -1.42 -2.84
CA ASP A 84 -0.99 -2.38 -1.80
C ASP A 84 0.35 -3.07 -2.08
N LEU A 85 1.33 -2.77 -1.23
CA LEU A 85 2.67 -3.35 -1.22
C LEU A 85 2.94 -4.05 0.12
N SER A 86 1.89 -4.52 0.79
CA SER A 86 1.99 -5.22 2.07
C SER A 86 2.83 -6.50 1.96
N HIS A 87 3.41 -6.94 3.08
CA HIS A 87 4.16 -8.20 3.16
C HIS A 87 5.33 -8.29 2.16
N ASN A 88 6.07 -7.20 2.00
CA ASN A 88 7.25 -7.12 1.13
C ASN A 88 8.47 -6.62 1.93
N ASN A 89 9.50 -6.13 1.24
CA ASN A 89 10.67 -5.51 1.84
C ASN A 89 10.95 -4.11 1.23
N VAL A 90 9.89 -3.34 1.00
CA VAL A 90 9.90 -2.11 0.20
C VAL A 90 10.67 -0.98 0.90
N GLN A 91 11.53 -0.30 0.12
CA GLN A 91 12.12 0.99 0.53
C GLN A 91 11.17 2.14 0.17
N ILE A 92 10.73 2.92 1.16
CA ILE A 92 9.81 4.05 0.97
C ILE A 92 10.31 5.06 -0.07
N SER A 93 11.62 5.32 -0.09
CA SER A 93 12.25 6.25 -1.05
C SER A 93 12.12 5.81 -2.51
N SER A 94 11.75 4.56 -2.79
CA SER A 94 11.50 4.06 -4.15
C SER A 94 10.08 4.31 -4.63
N ILE A 95 9.14 4.68 -3.75
CA ILE A 95 7.74 4.95 -4.13
C ILE A 95 7.70 6.30 -4.84
N PRO A 96 7.31 6.35 -6.14
CA PRO A 96 7.25 7.61 -6.86
C PRO A 96 6.09 8.48 -6.38
N SER A 97 6.11 9.75 -6.74
CA SER A 97 4.96 10.63 -6.52
C SER A 97 3.76 10.17 -7.35
N LEU A 98 2.71 9.72 -6.66
CA LEU A 98 1.46 9.23 -7.23
C LEU A 98 0.35 10.21 -6.85
N THR A 99 0.12 11.20 -7.71
CA THR A 99 -0.69 12.39 -7.38
C THR A 99 -2.14 12.10 -7.03
N ASN A 100 -2.71 10.98 -7.48
CA ASN A 100 -4.10 10.60 -7.20
C ASN A 100 -4.21 9.49 -6.14
N LEU A 101 -3.10 9.07 -5.53
CA LEU A 101 -3.12 7.97 -4.57
C LEU A 101 -3.85 8.39 -3.30
N LYS A 102 -4.83 7.57 -2.89
CA LYS A 102 -5.69 7.76 -1.72
C LYS A 102 -5.39 6.76 -0.62
N ILE A 103 -5.11 5.52 -0.99
CA ILE A 103 -4.87 4.44 -0.03
C ILE A 103 -3.52 3.80 -0.36
N LEU A 104 -2.64 3.74 0.65
CA LEU A 104 -1.34 3.10 0.56
C LEU A 104 -1.20 2.07 1.69
N ARG A 105 -1.01 0.81 1.32
CA ARG A 105 -0.67 -0.26 2.27
C ARG A 105 0.80 -0.65 2.18
N LEU A 106 1.48 -0.54 3.31
CA LEU A 106 2.88 -0.92 3.55
C LEU A 106 3.01 -1.81 4.80
N ASN A 107 1.91 -2.37 5.29
CA ASN A 107 1.93 -3.25 6.45
C ASN A 107 2.72 -4.53 6.20
N GLY A 108 3.32 -5.10 7.24
CA GLY A 108 4.08 -6.34 7.09
C GLY A 108 5.39 -6.19 6.31
N ASN A 109 5.92 -4.96 6.20
CA ASN A 109 7.27 -4.73 5.70
C ASN A 109 8.26 -4.69 6.88
N ASN A 110 9.55 -4.46 6.60
CA ASN A 110 10.60 -4.35 7.62
C ASN A 110 11.02 -2.90 7.89
N LEU A 111 10.07 -1.96 7.86
CA LEU A 111 10.37 -0.54 8.01
C LEU A 111 10.77 -0.23 9.46
N LYS A 112 12.03 0.20 9.64
CA LYS A 112 12.56 0.66 10.96
C LYS A 112 12.34 2.15 11.21
N PHE A 113 12.22 2.91 10.13
CA PHE A 113 11.98 4.35 10.11
C PHE A 113 11.13 4.69 8.88
N ILE A 114 10.39 5.78 8.96
CA ILE A 114 9.57 6.29 7.88
C ILE A 114 9.69 7.82 7.81
N ASN A 115 9.94 8.33 6.61
CA ASN A 115 9.86 9.74 6.27
C ASN A 115 8.59 9.93 5.42
N LEU A 116 7.51 10.42 6.03
CA LEU A 116 6.23 10.64 5.37
C LEU A 116 6.32 11.73 4.30
N THR A 117 7.30 12.65 4.38
CA THR A 117 7.52 13.65 3.32
C THR A 117 7.92 13.03 1.98
N ALA A 118 8.44 11.80 1.98
CA ALA A 118 8.80 11.05 0.78
C ALA A 118 7.61 10.32 0.13
N LEU A 119 6.45 10.28 0.80
CA LEU A 119 5.25 9.63 0.29
C LEU A 119 4.36 10.60 -0.52
N PRO A 120 3.47 10.06 -1.38
CA PRO A 120 2.45 10.87 -2.04
C PRO A 120 1.57 11.65 -1.05
N GLN A 121 1.52 12.99 -1.20
CA GLN A 121 0.89 13.88 -0.21
C GLN A 121 -0.65 13.81 -0.15
N ASN A 122 -1.29 13.18 -1.14
CA ASN A 122 -2.74 13.09 -1.27
C ASN A 122 -3.34 11.81 -0.65
N ILE A 123 -2.52 11.01 0.02
CA ILE A 123 -2.96 9.80 0.73
C ILE A 123 -3.94 10.20 1.85
N GLU A 124 -5.05 9.49 1.89
CA GLU A 124 -6.10 9.60 2.91
C GLU A 124 -6.00 8.47 3.94
N THR A 125 -5.56 7.27 3.53
CA THR A 125 -5.34 6.13 4.42
C THR A 125 -3.96 5.55 4.20
N LEU A 126 -3.15 5.51 5.26
CA LEU A 126 -1.84 4.90 5.27
C LEU A 126 -1.83 3.74 6.28
N ASP A 127 -1.46 2.55 5.80
CA ASP A 127 -1.24 1.39 6.65
C ASP A 127 0.24 1.05 6.74
N ILE A 128 0.85 1.32 7.90
CA ILE A 128 2.23 0.99 8.25
C ILE A 128 2.29 0.12 9.50
N SER A 129 1.20 -0.59 9.79
CA SER A 129 1.14 -1.59 10.86
C SER A 129 2.10 -2.74 10.58
N HIS A 130 2.36 -3.60 11.58
CA HIS A 130 3.20 -4.79 11.38
C HIS A 130 4.58 -4.49 10.76
N ASN A 131 5.23 -3.43 11.23
CA ASN A 131 6.58 -3.04 10.81
C ASN A 131 7.52 -3.01 12.04
N LEU A 132 8.69 -2.39 11.91
CA LEU A 132 9.72 -2.32 12.96
C LEU A 132 9.92 -0.87 13.46
N LEU A 133 8.87 -0.05 13.42
CA LEU A 133 8.94 1.35 13.83
C LEU A 133 9.06 1.48 15.36
N GLY A 134 10.22 1.97 15.82
CA GLY A 134 10.41 2.34 17.24
C GLY A 134 9.84 3.71 17.58
N GLN A 135 9.60 4.56 16.58
CA GLN A 135 9.09 5.91 16.75
C GLN A 135 7.79 6.11 15.98
N ILE A 136 6.89 6.90 16.55
CA ILE A 136 5.73 7.41 15.85
C ILE A 136 6.23 8.50 14.90
N PRO A 137 5.84 8.50 13.61
CA PRO A 137 6.27 9.52 12.65
C PRO A 137 5.91 10.90 13.15
N ARG A 138 6.73 11.95 12.93
CA ARG A 138 6.46 13.34 13.41
C ARG A 138 5.96 14.26 12.31
N ASP A 139 6.05 13.80 11.07
CA ASP A 139 5.90 14.52 9.83
C ASP A 139 4.59 14.19 9.11
N TRP A 140 3.59 13.65 9.82
CA TRP A 140 2.27 13.31 9.25
C TRP A 140 1.57 14.51 8.61
N ARG A 141 1.88 15.73 9.07
CA ARG A 141 1.36 16.99 8.50
C ARG A 141 1.77 17.19 7.03
N SER A 142 2.80 16.49 6.56
CA SER A 142 3.18 16.48 5.14
C SER A 142 2.14 15.77 4.26
N LEU A 143 1.40 14.82 4.82
CA LEU A 143 0.29 14.12 4.17
C LEU A 143 -1.00 14.91 4.43
N LYS A 144 -1.20 15.96 3.64
CA LYS A 144 -2.25 16.97 3.86
C LYS A 144 -3.68 16.40 3.83
N SER A 145 -3.87 15.26 3.18
CA SER A 145 -5.19 14.60 3.04
C SER A 145 -5.37 13.44 4.03
N LEU A 146 -4.39 13.15 4.90
CA LEU A 146 -4.41 11.97 5.75
C LEU A 146 -5.56 12.02 6.76
N LYS A 147 -6.40 10.98 6.74
CA LYS A 147 -7.53 10.79 7.64
C LYS A 147 -7.30 9.61 8.58
N THR A 148 -6.70 8.54 8.08
CA THR A 148 -6.52 7.29 8.81
C THR A 148 -5.07 6.83 8.75
N LEU A 149 -4.49 6.50 9.90
CA LEU A 149 -3.14 5.98 10.03
C LEU A 149 -3.12 4.71 10.90
N HIS A 150 -2.78 3.56 10.31
CA HIS A 150 -2.61 2.32 11.06
C HIS A 150 -1.15 2.16 11.51
N LEU A 151 -0.96 2.01 12.82
CA LEU A 151 0.37 1.93 13.46
C LEU A 151 0.57 0.69 14.35
N PHE A 152 -0.48 -0.11 14.57
CA PHE A 152 -0.44 -1.24 15.49
C PHE A 152 0.61 -2.29 15.10
N LYS A 153 1.03 -3.09 16.07
CA LYS A 153 2.11 -4.09 15.89
C LYS A 153 3.40 -3.49 15.30
N ASN A 154 3.82 -2.36 15.85
CA ASN A 154 5.17 -1.82 15.72
C ASN A 154 5.83 -1.82 17.11
N PRO A 155 7.16 -2.02 17.21
CA PRO A 155 7.89 -2.02 18.47
C PRO A 155 8.11 -0.59 19.01
N VAL A 156 7.03 0.18 19.18
CA VAL A 156 7.09 1.60 19.57
C VAL A 156 7.64 1.75 20.98
N ASP A 157 8.62 2.65 21.12
CA ASP A 157 9.12 3.08 22.41
C ASP A 157 8.19 4.15 22.99
N CYS A 158 7.48 3.87 24.07
CA CYS A 158 6.60 4.82 24.75
C CYS A 158 7.40 5.74 25.69
N ASP A 159 8.46 6.33 25.15
CA ASP A 159 9.11 7.48 25.74
C ASP A 159 8.19 8.71 25.69
N CYS A 160 8.60 9.75 26.40
CA CYS A 160 7.87 11.00 26.46
C CYS A 160 7.60 11.61 25.07
N ASN A 161 8.56 11.45 24.14
CA ASN A 161 8.42 12.01 22.81
C ASN A 161 7.31 11.33 22.02
N ASN A 162 7.29 10.00 21.97
CA ASN A 162 6.29 9.24 21.22
C ASN A 162 4.90 9.39 21.83
N VAL A 163 4.78 9.47 23.16
CA VAL A 163 3.49 9.75 23.83
C VAL A 163 2.93 11.11 23.40
N LEU A 164 3.73 12.18 23.51
CA LEU A 164 3.32 13.52 23.08
C LEU A 164 3.03 13.58 21.57
N ASN A 165 3.79 12.82 20.79
CA ASN A 165 3.65 12.78 19.35
C ASN A 165 2.35 12.09 18.92
N TYR A 166 2.01 10.97 19.57
CA TYR A 166 0.71 10.30 19.41
C TYR A 166 -0.45 11.21 19.82
N GLU A 167 -0.33 11.90 20.96
CA GLU A 167 -1.36 12.84 21.41
C GLU A 167 -1.60 13.95 20.38
N ARG A 168 -0.52 14.52 19.82
CA ARG A 168 -0.60 15.53 18.74
C ARG A 168 -1.22 14.99 17.45
N LEU A 169 -0.93 13.73 17.11
CA LEU A 169 -1.51 13.05 15.96
C LEU A 169 -3.03 12.93 16.11
N ILE A 170 -3.51 12.38 17.22
CA ILE A 170 -4.95 12.21 17.47
C ILE A 170 -5.66 13.56 17.60
N LYS A 171 -5.06 14.55 18.30
CA LYS A 171 -5.62 15.91 18.40
C LYS A 171 -5.74 16.62 17.05
N SER A 172 -5.00 16.18 16.03
CA SER A 172 -5.12 16.74 14.67
C SER A 172 -6.30 16.18 13.87
N GLY A 173 -7.09 15.25 14.44
CA GLY A 173 -8.25 14.65 13.80
C GLY A 173 -7.93 13.39 12.99
N ILE A 174 -6.67 12.92 13.01
CA ILE A 174 -6.29 11.65 12.36
C ILE A 174 -6.80 10.49 13.22
N VAL A 175 -7.50 9.57 12.56
CA VAL A 175 -8.01 8.33 13.16
C VAL A 175 -6.90 7.29 13.17
N VAL A 176 -6.62 6.73 14.35
CA VAL A 176 -5.78 5.55 14.52
C VAL A 176 -6.68 4.44 15.07
N PRO A 177 -7.19 3.53 14.21
CA PRO A 177 -8.29 2.64 14.59
C PRO A 177 -7.89 1.62 15.67
N GLU A 178 -6.69 1.05 15.55
CA GLU A 178 -6.17 0.06 16.48
C GLU A 178 -5.20 0.68 17.50
N SER A 179 -5.27 0.21 18.75
CA SER A 179 -4.38 0.68 19.83
C SER A 179 -2.92 0.33 19.55
N ILE A 180 -2.03 1.28 19.85
CA ILE A 180 -0.57 1.06 19.85
C ILE A 180 -0.17 0.44 21.19
N THR A 181 0.59 -0.66 21.14
CA THR A 181 1.16 -1.29 22.33
C THR A 181 2.61 -0.87 22.50
N CYS A 182 2.99 -0.46 23.71
CA CYS A 182 4.36 -0.10 24.04
C CYS A 182 5.27 -1.34 24.05
N HIS A 183 6.35 -1.29 23.28
CA HIS A 183 7.41 -2.30 23.33
C HIS A 183 8.43 -1.99 24.44
N SER A 184 8.75 -0.71 24.61
CA SER A 184 9.60 -0.19 25.68
C SER A 184 9.03 1.13 26.24
N PRO A 185 9.44 1.57 27.44
CA PRO A 185 10.06 0.74 28.49
C PRO A 185 9.06 -0.30 29.02
N LYS A 186 9.53 -1.50 29.37
CA LYS A 186 8.69 -2.60 29.91
C LYS A 186 7.97 -2.24 31.23
N LYS A 187 8.41 -1.18 31.91
CA LYS A 187 7.76 -0.58 33.07
C LYS A 187 7.45 0.87 32.73
N ILE A 188 6.17 1.19 32.61
CA ILE A 188 5.68 2.57 32.53
C ILE A 188 6.12 3.28 33.82
N CYS A 189 6.65 4.49 33.73
CA CYS A 189 7.29 5.17 34.86
C CYS A 189 6.24 5.64 35.90
N TRP A 190 5.82 4.77 36.82
CA TRP A 190 4.85 5.08 37.89
C TRP A 190 5.46 5.87 39.05
N LYS A 191 6.18 6.96 38.80
CA LYS A 191 6.58 7.88 39.87
C LYS A 191 6.21 9.31 39.52
N ARG A 192 5.05 9.69 40.10
CA ARG A 192 4.57 11.04 40.43
C ARG A 192 5.24 12.17 39.65
N HIS A 193 4.43 12.75 38.76
CA HIS A 193 4.64 13.91 37.89
C HIS A 193 5.15 13.54 36.50
N ARG A 194 4.18 13.13 35.68
CA ARG A 194 4.22 13.13 34.21
C ARG A 194 5.23 12.17 33.59
N CYS A 195 4.72 11.08 33.02
CA CYS A 195 5.41 10.34 31.95
C CYS A 195 5.39 11.16 30.64
N CYS A 196 5.51 12.49 30.77
CA CYS A 196 4.70 13.52 30.11
C CYS A 196 3.31 13.70 30.75
#